data_AF-A0A3D5XBA2-F1
#
_entry.id   AF-A0A3D5XBA2-F1
#
_cell.length_a   1.000
_cell.length_b   1.000
_cell.length_c   1.000
_cell.angle_alpha   90.00
_cell.angle_beta   90.00
_cell.angle_gamma   90.00
#
_symmetry.space_group_name_H-M   'P 1'
#
loop_
_entity.id
_entity.type
_entity.pdbx_description
1 polymer ?
#
loop_
_entity_poly.entity_id
_entity_poly.type
_entity_poly.pdbx_seq_one_letter_code
_entity_poly.pdbx_strand_id
1 'polypeptide(L)'
;RLKMRTSAVKEFLLIVDEVQKITNWSEIVKKLWDEDSFNKLGLKVILLGSSRLLLQQGLTESLAGRFEAMYLPHWSFTEMHEAFGWKVEQYAWFGGYPGSAALIEEEDRWKRYVR
;
A
#
# COMPACT_ATOMS: atom_id res chain seq x y z
N ARG A 1 2.76 2.67 20.74
CA ARG A 1 3.70 2.75 21.89
C ARG A 1 3.08 2.25 23.20
N LEU A 2 2.04 2.90 23.74
CA LEU A 2 1.38 2.46 24.99
C LEU A 2 1.00 0.98 24.95
N LYS A 3 0.35 0.55 23.85
CA LYS A 3 -0.04 -0.85 23.63
C LYS A 3 1.15 -1.82 23.72
N MET A 4 2.30 -1.51 23.13
CA MET A 4 3.50 -2.35 23.22
C MET A 4 4.00 -2.50 24.67
N ARG A 5 4.02 -1.38 25.42
CA ARG A 5 4.45 -1.37 26.83
C ARG A 5 3.52 -2.21 27.70
N THR A 6 2.21 -2.08 27.50
CA THR A 6 1.20 -2.83 28.26
C THR A 6 1.20 -4.32 27.88
N SER A 7 1.45 -4.66 26.61
CA SER A 7 1.51 -6.04 26.14
C SER A 7 2.83 -6.77 26.43
N ALA A 8 3.84 -6.08 26.95
CA ALA A 8 5.21 -6.61 27.16
C ALA A 8 5.82 -7.28 25.90
N VAL A 9 5.43 -6.85 24.70
CA VAL A 9 5.93 -7.39 23.44
C VAL A 9 7.22 -6.67 23.02
N LYS A 10 8.19 -7.46 22.53
CA LYS A 10 9.48 -6.92 22.04
C LYS A 10 9.36 -6.22 20.69
N GLU A 11 8.46 -6.70 19.85
CA GLU A 11 8.22 -6.16 18.51
C GLU A 11 6.74 -5.85 18.28
N PHE A 12 6.46 -4.92 17.39
CA PHE A 12 5.11 -4.58 16.98
C PHE A 12 5.09 -4.13 15.53
N LEU A 13 4.02 -4.44 14.80
CA LEU A 13 3.81 -3.99 13.43
C LEU A 13 2.70 -2.94 13.41
N LEU A 14 2.99 -1.77 12.84
CA LEU A 14 2.01 -0.74 12.55
C LEU A 14 1.83 -0.64 11.03
N ILE A 15 0.59 -0.77 10.57
CA ILE A 15 0.22 -0.59 9.17
C ILE A 15 -0.65 0.65 9.09
N VAL A 16 -0.27 1.60 8.22
CA VAL A 16 -1.06 2.80 7.95
C VAL A 16 -1.50 2.74 6.51
N ASP A 17 -2.81 2.65 6.30
CA ASP A 17 -3.39 2.67 4.97
C ASP A 17 -3.64 4.10 4.50
N GLU A 18 -3.47 4.32 3.19
CA GLU A 18 -3.69 5.61 2.53
C GLU A 18 -2.94 6.78 3.18
N VAL A 19 -1.66 6.56 3.56
CA VAL A 19 -0.85 7.53 4.32
C VAL A 19 -0.79 8.91 3.63
N GLN A 20 -0.85 8.94 2.30
CA GLN A 20 -0.82 10.15 1.49
C GLN A 20 -1.98 11.12 1.75
N LYS A 21 -3.06 10.67 2.39
CA LYS A 21 -4.18 11.54 2.79
C LYS A 21 -3.85 12.40 4.01
N ILE A 22 -2.80 12.07 4.74
CA ILE A 22 -2.34 12.83 5.89
C ILE A 22 -1.41 13.95 5.40
N THR A 23 -1.76 15.20 5.70
CA THR A 23 -0.90 16.35 5.38
C THR A 23 0.45 16.22 6.08
N ASN A 24 1.53 16.46 5.34
CA ASN A 24 2.89 16.40 5.86
C ASN A 24 3.28 15.04 6.48
N TRP A 25 2.68 13.95 5.99
CA TRP A 25 2.86 12.62 6.56
C TRP A 25 4.34 12.18 6.60
N SER A 26 5.14 12.56 5.60
CA SER A 26 6.50 12.04 5.46
C SER A 26 7.45 12.62 6.53
N GLU A 27 7.31 13.90 6.88
CA GLU A 27 8.03 14.50 8.01
C GLU A 27 7.61 13.89 9.35
N ILE A 28 6.31 13.65 9.53
CA ILE A 28 5.77 13.04 10.75
C ILE A 28 6.33 11.62 10.91
N VAL A 29 6.26 10.80 9.86
CA VAL A 29 6.81 9.45 9.83
C VAL A 29 8.31 9.48 10.13
N LYS A 30 9.08 10.34 9.45
CA LYS A 30 10.52 10.47 9.69
C LYS A 30 10.83 10.78 11.15
N LYS A 31 10.16 11.79 11.72
CA LYS A 31 10.35 12.20 13.11
C LYS A 31 10.07 11.05 14.07
N LEU A 32 8.96 10.35 13.88
CA LEU A 32 8.56 9.23 14.74
C LEU A 32 9.50 8.03 14.58
N TRP A 33 9.95 7.74 13.35
CA TRP A 33 10.92 6.69 13.07
C TRP A 33 12.27 6.97 13.74
N ASP A 34 12.78 8.20 13.62
CA ASP A 34 14.04 8.61 14.25
C ASP A 34 13.93 8.53 15.80
N GLU A 35 12.79 8.95 16.37
CA GLU A 35 12.49 8.83 17.81
C GLU A 35 12.45 7.36 18.27
N ASP A 36 11.73 6.50 17.55
CA ASP A 36 11.57 5.08 17.91
C ASP A 36 12.89 4.32 17.74
N SER A 37 13.67 4.63 16.70
CA SER A 37 15.01 4.08 16.46
C SER A 37 15.99 4.48 17.56
N PHE A 38 15.99 5.76 17.96
CA PHE A 38 16.83 6.26 19.06
C PHE A 38 16.52 5.55 20.38
N ASN A 39 15.22 5.35 20.66
CA ASN A 39 14.75 4.63 21.85
C ASN A 39 14.84 3.10 21.73
N LYS A 40 15.39 2.57 20.63
CA LYS A 40 15.51 1.13 20.34
C LYS A 40 14.18 0.38 20.48
N LEU A 41 13.09 1.01 20.07
CA LEU A 41 11.77 0.40 20.06
C LEU A 41 11.65 -0.50 18.83
N GLY A 42 11.27 -1.77 19.04
CA GLY A 42 11.05 -2.76 17.97
C GLY A 42 9.77 -2.53 17.16
N LEU A 43 9.46 -1.28 16.80
CA LEU A 43 8.29 -0.93 16.01
C LEU A 43 8.64 -1.01 14.51
N LYS A 44 8.01 -1.94 13.80
CA LYS A 44 8.05 -2.06 12.35
C LYS A 44 6.87 -1.32 11.76
N VAL A 45 7.08 -0.57 10.68
CA VAL A 45 6.04 0.27 10.06
C VAL A 45 5.90 -0.08 8.58
N ILE A 46 4.67 -0.30 8.13
CA ILE A 46 4.30 -0.42 6.71
C ILE A 46 3.36 0.74 6.38
N LEU A 47 3.69 1.48 5.33
CA LEU A 47 2.90 2.57 4.81
C LEU A 47 2.33 2.16 3.46
N LEU A 48 1.01 2.21 3.34
CA LEU A 48 0.31 1.89 2.11
C LEU A 48 -0.23 3.17 1.48
N GLY A 49 -0.37 3.16 0.17
CA GLY A 49 -1.01 4.24 -0.55
C GLY A 49 -1.25 3.91 -2.02
N SER A 50 -2.48 4.14 -2.46
CA SER A 50 -2.88 3.98 -3.85
C SER A 50 -2.29 5.04 -4.80
N SER A 51 -2.01 6.26 -4.32
CA SER A 51 -1.52 7.35 -5.17
C SER A 51 0.01 7.41 -5.21
N ARG A 52 0.59 6.85 -6.28
CA ARG A 52 2.04 6.88 -6.52
C ARG A 52 2.61 8.30 -6.54
N LEU A 53 1.91 9.26 -7.17
CA LEU A 53 2.38 10.64 -7.28
C LEU A 53 2.49 11.31 -5.91
N LEU A 54 1.44 11.20 -5.08
CA LEU A 54 1.42 11.81 -3.75
C LEU A 54 2.42 11.14 -2.80
N LEU A 55 2.60 9.82 -2.92
CA LEU A 55 3.66 9.12 -2.21
C LEU A 55 5.04 9.63 -2.65
N GLN A 56 5.31 9.73 -3.95
CA GLN A 56 6.60 10.21 -4.47
C GLN A 56 6.94 11.64 -4.01
N GLN A 57 5.97 12.55 -4.03
CA GLN A 57 6.15 13.91 -3.52
C GLN A 57 6.54 13.94 -2.03
N GLY A 58 5.96 13.04 -1.22
CA GLY A 58 6.31 12.93 0.19
C GLY A 58 7.72 12.32 0.43
N LEU A 59 8.18 11.45 -0.46
CA LEU A 59 9.42 10.67 -0.28
C LEU A 59 10.71 11.41 -0.68
N THR A 60 10.64 12.44 -1.53
CA THR A 60 11.81 13.06 -2.16
C THR A 60 12.71 13.87 -1.23
N GLU A 61 12.23 14.34 -0.07
CA GLU A 61 13.03 15.23 0.80
C GLU A 61 13.32 14.65 2.20
N SER A 62 12.45 13.82 2.77
CA SER A 62 12.51 13.51 4.21
C SER A 62 13.01 12.10 4.53
N LEU A 63 12.81 11.11 3.66
CA LEU A 63 12.89 9.69 4.03
C LEU A 63 14.04 8.89 3.38
N ALA A 64 14.90 9.52 2.57
CA ALA A 64 16.02 8.83 1.91
C ALA A 64 16.84 7.95 2.89
N GLY A 65 17.05 6.69 2.51
CA GLY A 65 17.79 5.69 3.30
C GLY A 65 17.07 5.13 4.53
N ARG A 66 15.82 5.54 4.81
CA ARG A 66 15.03 5.07 5.97
C ARG A 66 13.88 4.13 5.61
N PHE A 67 13.64 3.87 4.32
CA PHE A 67 12.56 2.99 3.85
C PHE A 67 13.00 2.15 2.67
N GLU A 68 12.27 1.05 2.46
CA GLU A 68 12.24 0.28 1.23
C GLU A 68 10.90 0.53 0.56
N ALA A 69 10.91 0.88 -0.74
CA ALA A 69 9.69 1.03 -1.51
C ALA A 69 9.41 -0.23 -2.33
N MET A 70 8.23 -0.80 -2.12
CA MET A 70 7.68 -1.86 -2.95
C MET A 70 6.55 -1.29 -3.79
N TYR A 71 6.62 -1.51 -5.11
CA TYR A 71 5.56 -1.11 -6.03
C TYR A 71 4.74 -2.35 -6.40
N LEU A 72 3.44 -2.26 -6.19
CA LEU A 72 2.49 -3.30 -6.58
C LEU A 72 1.77 -2.83 -7.86
N PRO A 73 2.18 -3.31 -9.05
CA PRO A 73 1.48 -2.97 -10.29
C PRO A 73 0.11 -3.65 -10.33
N HIS A 74 -0.65 -3.36 -11.38
CA HIS A 74 -1.78 -4.22 -11.77
C HIS A 74 -1.31 -5.66 -11.96
N TRP A 75 -2.20 -6.60 -11.71
CA TRP A 75 -1.91 -8.02 -11.87
C TRP A 75 -1.62 -8.32 -13.33
N SER A 76 -0.60 -9.13 -13.57
CA SER A 76 -0.26 -9.64 -14.88
C SER A 76 -1.37 -10.55 -15.43
N PHE A 77 -1.32 -10.82 -16.73
CA PHE A 77 -2.23 -11.79 -17.34
C PHE A 77 -2.14 -13.16 -16.66
N THR A 78 -0.91 -13.61 -16.38
CA THR A 78 -0.69 -14.90 -15.70
C THR A 78 -1.37 -14.94 -14.33
N GLU A 79 -1.20 -13.91 -13.51
CA GLU A 79 -1.86 -13.83 -12.19
C GLU A 79 -3.38 -13.81 -12.31
N MET A 80 -3.93 -13.05 -13.26
CA MET A 80 -5.38 -13.00 -13.50
C MET A 80 -5.93 -14.33 -14.03
N HIS A 81 -5.18 -15.01 -14.89
CA HIS A 81 -5.52 -16.32 -15.41
C HIS A 81 -5.51 -17.38 -14.30
N GLU A 82 -4.45 -17.43 -13.50
CA GLU A 82 -4.29 -18.41 -12.43
C GLU A 82 -5.31 -18.21 -11.30
N ALA A 83 -5.62 -16.96 -10.95
CA ALA A 83 -6.54 -16.68 -9.85
C ALA A 83 -8.03 -16.68 -10.24
N PHE A 84 -8.36 -16.26 -11.47
CA PHE A 84 -9.75 -16.02 -11.89
C PHE A 84 -10.14 -16.74 -13.20
N GLY A 85 -9.24 -17.50 -13.81
CA GLY A 85 -9.52 -18.23 -15.05
C GLY A 85 -9.67 -17.33 -16.29
N TRP A 86 -9.13 -16.11 -16.22
CA TRP A 86 -9.31 -15.12 -17.28
C TRP A 86 -8.71 -15.56 -18.62
N LYS A 87 -9.46 -15.31 -19.69
CA LYS A 87 -8.97 -15.45 -21.07
C LYS A 87 -8.24 -14.18 -21.52
N VAL A 88 -7.45 -14.30 -22.58
CA VAL A 88 -6.65 -13.19 -23.13
C VAL A 88 -7.54 -12.01 -23.54
N GLU A 89 -8.71 -12.29 -24.11
CA GLU A 89 -9.66 -11.26 -24.54
C GLU A 89 -10.26 -10.49 -23.35
N GLN A 90 -10.58 -11.20 -22.26
CA GLN A 90 -11.05 -10.58 -21.03
C GLN A 90 -9.97 -9.70 -20.41
N TYR A 91 -8.73 -10.17 -20.37
CA TYR A 91 -7.62 -9.39 -19.84
C TYR A 91 -7.33 -8.15 -20.70
N ALA A 92 -7.36 -8.28 -22.02
CA ALA A 92 -7.16 -7.16 -22.95
C ALA A 92 -8.25 -6.08 -22.81
N TRP A 93 -9.48 -6.46 -22.49
CA TRP A 93 -10.61 -5.53 -22.33
C TRP A 93 -10.73 -4.95 -20.92
N PHE A 94 -10.66 -5.80 -19.89
CA PHE A 94 -10.95 -5.43 -18.50
C PHE A 94 -9.70 -5.09 -17.67
N GLY A 95 -8.50 -5.45 -18.13
CA GLY A 95 -7.22 -5.15 -17.48
C GLY A 95 -6.95 -5.93 -16.18
N GLY A 96 -5.74 -5.80 -15.64
CA GLY A 96 -5.26 -6.53 -14.46
C GLY A 96 -5.80 -6.08 -13.10
N TYR A 97 -7.12 -5.90 -12.95
CA TYR A 97 -7.76 -5.41 -11.73
C TYR A 97 -8.43 -6.56 -10.96
N PRO A 98 -7.75 -7.18 -9.98
CA PRO A 98 -8.32 -8.31 -9.23
C PRO A 98 -9.61 -7.94 -8.50
N GLY A 99 -9.70 -6.70 -7.98
CA GLY A 99 -10.86 -6.22 -7.24
C GLY A 99 -12.15 -6.10 -8.07
N SER A 100 -12.03 -5.91 -9.38
CA SER A 100 -13.17 -5.85 -10.30
C SER A 100 -13.40 -7.15 -11.06
N ALA A 101 -12.63 -8.20 -10.77
CA ALA A 101 -12.61 -9.42 -11.58
C ALA A 101 -13.96 -10.15 -11.60
N ALA A 102 -14.70 -10.11 -10.49
CA ALA A 102 -16.02 -10.71 -10.37
C ALA A 102 -17.14 -9.88 -11.04
N LEU A 103 -16.84 -8.66 -11.51
CA LEU A 103 -17.84 -7.74 -12.09
C LEU A 103 -17.90 -7.78 -13.62
N ILE A 104 -17.08 -8.61 -14.27
CA ILE A 104 -16.94 -8.61 -15.73
C ILE A 104 -18.21 -9.04 -16.47
N GLU A 105 -19.11 -9.78 -15.82
CA GLU A 105 -20.43 -10.14 -16.37
C GLU A 105 -21.42 -8.97 -16.31
N GLU A 106 -21.18 -7.99 -15.43
CA GLU A 106 -21.98 -6.79 -15.24
C GLU A 106 -21.17 -5.55 -15.63
N GLU A 107 -20.94 -5.37 -16.93
CA GLU A 107 -20.01 -4.36 -17.46
C GLU A 107 -20.29 -2.95 -16.92
N ASP A 108 -21.56 -2.56 -16.73
CA ASP A 108 -21.91 -1.27 -16.14
C ASP A 108 -21.44 -1.12 -14.69
N ARG A 109 -21.45 -2.20 -13.90
CA ARG A 109 -20.90 -2.21 -12.54
C ARG A 109 -19.38 -2.16 -12.55
N TRP A 110 -18.76 -2.91 -13.45
CA TRP A 110 -17.31 -2.88 -13.64
C TRP A 110 -16.83 -1.46 -14.02
N LYS A 111 -17.49 -0.81 -14.99
CA LYS A 111 -17.19 0.58 -15.41
C LYS A 111 -17.26 1.57 -14.25
N ARG A 112 -18.27 1.44 -13.37
CA ARG A 112 -18.40 2.28 -12.18
C ARG A 112 -17.33 2.03 -11.12
N TYR A 113 -16.81 0.80 -11.05
CA TYR A 113 -15.78 0.43 -10.07
C TYR A 113 -14.39 0.92 -10.47
N VAL A 114 -14.03 0.83 -11.75
CA VAL A 114 -12.69 1.18 -12.24
C VAL A 114 -12.52 2.69 -12.47
N ARG A 115 -13.63 3.43 -12.58
CA ARG A 115 -13.64 4.89 -12.72
C ARG A 115 -13.27 5.61 -11.42
#